data_AF-A0AAE0FCQ8-F1
#
_entry.id   AF-A0AAE0FCQ8-F1
#
_cell.length_a   1.000
_cell.length_b   1.000
_cell.length_c   1.000
_cell.angle_alpha   90.00
_cell.angle_beta   90.00
_cell.angle_gamma   90.00
#
_symmetry.space_group_name_H-M   'P 1'
#
loop_
_entity.id
_entity.type
_entity.pdbx_description
1 polymer ?
#
loop_
_entity_poly.entity_id
_entity_poly.type
_entity_poly.pdbx_seq_one_letter_code
_entity_poly.pdbx_strand_id
1 'polypeptide(L)'
;MHVAFTTRANVGTFVSVPSVRSSCGQRRRVKYGFHQELRCCKSIRSDKFLNSDQRNNAPPTAPAARLPVPPEAVSTGLRERVVCIGGTLGALAYSLLCPIALALDVETSVLAIQDLPPIPTTFPELRALKLPEYKQVTLNNGTRLFLLEDHELGMIHGTVLMKGGSRAEAADKVAVASVGAAIQRSGGTPAHPGAALDVLLEDLAAAIEVGSGPGTMSASFVGLAEDAPQLVSLTAEVVRQPAFPSDKLELTRARLLNALEHRNDDISGIPRRELLKVVYGKDSVYARTPTVAGAQ
;
A
#
# COMPACT_ATOMS: atom_id res chain seq x y z
N MET A 1 -23.16 -11.66 10.37
CA MET A 1 -22.45 -10.37 10.21
C MET A 1 -21.83 -10.04 11.55
N HIS A 2 -20.53 -9.80 11.57
CA HIS A 2 -19.81 -9.45 12.79
C HIS A 2 -19.33 -8.02 12.64
N VAL A 3 -19.70 -7.16 13.57
CA VAL A 3 -19.22 -5.79 13.59
C VAL A 3 -18.30 -5.67 14.78
N ALA A 4 -17.06 -5.28 14.57
CA ALA A 4 -16.19 -4.84 15.64
C ALA A 4 -16.19 -3.31 15.61
N PHE A 5 -16.66 -2.68 16.68
CA PHE A 5 -16.52 -1.25 16.90
C PHE A 5 -15.46 -1.03 17.98
N THR A 6 -14.61 -0.03 17.76
CA THR A 6 -13.81 0.56 18.82
C THR A 6 -14.31 1.98 18.99
N THR A 7 -15.36 2.19 19.79
CA THR A 7 -15.92 3.54 20.02
C THR A 7 -15.29 4.15 21.26
N ARG A 8 -14.71 5.32 21.09
CA ARG A 8 -13.95 6.08 22.09
C ARG A 8 -14.61 7.47 22.20
N ALA A 9 -15.87 7.52 22.65
CA ALA A 9 -16.66 8.76 22.75
C ALA A 9 -16.95 9.13 24.22
N ASN A 10 -16.75 10.40 24.58
CA ASN A 10 -17.11 10.98 25.87
C ASN A 10 -18.18 12.06 25.65
N VAL A 11 -19.27 11.99 26.41
CA VAL A 11 -20.37 12.97 26.38
C VAL A 11 -20.03 14.08 27.36
N GLY A 12 -19.99 15.33 26.88
CA GLY A 12 -19.72 16.50 27.73
C GLY A 12 -20.16 17.81 27.07
N THR A 13 -21.40 18.19 27.34
CA THR A 13 -22.06 19.46 27.02
C THR A 13 -21.29 20.67 27.57
N PHE A 14 -21.36 21.81 26.83
CA PHE A 14 -21.52 23.22 27.28
C PHE A 14 -20.52 24.31 26.81
N VAL A 15 -21.16 25.39 26.29
CA VAL A 15 -20.79 26.82 26.15
C VAL A 15 -19.96 27.29 24.94
N SER A 16 -20.42 28.42 24.41
CA SER A 16 -20.19 29.09 23.14
C SER A 16 -19.39 30.40 23.25
N VAL A 17 -19.00 30.94 22.06
CA VAL A 17 -18.70 32.35 21.67
C VAL A 17 -17.23 32.84 21.87
N PRO A 18 -16.64 33.76 21.04
CA PRO A 18 -16.44 33.79 19.57
C PRO A 18 -15.00 34.24 19.12
N SER A 19 -14.84 34.44 17.81
CA SER A 19 -13.66 34.82 16.99
C SER A 19 -12.76 36.00 17.44
N VAL A 20 -11.46 35.96 17.04
CA VAL A 20 -10.65 37.16 16.71
C VAL A 20 -9.66 36.88 15.55
N ARG A 21 -9.73 37.73 14.50
CA ARG A 21 -8.71 37.90 13.44
C ARG A 21 -7.60 38.86 13.91
N SER A 22 -6.34 38.63 13.51
CA SER A 22 -5.34 39.65 13.11
C SER A 22 -4.10 38.92 12.54
N SER A 23 -3.59 39.17 11.32
CA SER A 23 -3.04 40.38 10.70
C SER A 23 -1.71 40.87 11.31
N CYS A 24 -0.63 40.54 10.59
CA CYS A 24 0.57 41.36 10.35
C CYS A 24 1.62 41.49 11.47
N GLY A 25 2.90 41.46 11.07
CA GLY A 25 3.94 42.25 11.73
C GLY A 25 5.21 41.51 12.16
N GLN A 26 6.18 41.39 11.26
CA GLN A 26 7.57 40.99 11.52
C GLN A 26 8.24 41.74 12.70
N ARG A 27 8.99 41.00 13.53
CA ARG A 27 10.24 41.47 14.15
C ARG A 27 11.34 40.39 14.10
N ARG A 28 12.56 40.87 13.91
CA ARG A 28 13.77 40.15 13.45
C ARG A 28 14.59 39.51 14.57
N ARG A 29 15.29 38.43 14.16
CA ARG A 29 16.67 37.97 14.46
C ARG A 29 17.09 37.65 15.90
N VAL A 30 17.55 36.40 16.08
CA VAL A 30 18.87 36.11 16.68
C VAL A 30 19.59 35.05 15.82
N LYS A 31 20.91 35.22 15.67
CA LYS A 31 21.85 34.53 14.78
C LYS A 31 22.29 33.17 15.32
N TYR A 32 22.59 32.23 14.42
CA TYR A 32 23.81 31.39 14.26
C TYR A 32 23.48 30.51 13.02
N GLY A 33 24.21 30.45 11.90
CA GLY A 33 25.63 30.61 11.67
C GLY A 33 26.15 29.33 11.02
N PHE A 34 25.72 28.99 9.80
CA PHE A 34 26.45 28.06 8.94
C PHE A 34 26.24 28.44 7.46
N HIS A 35 27.32 28.89 6.85
CA HIS A 35 27.49 29.12 5.43
C HIS A 35 27.63 27.75 4.73
N GLN A 36 26.81 27.47 3.72
CA GLN A 36 27.34 26.98 2.45
C GLN A 36 26.39 27.31 1.28
N GLU A 37 27.00 27.76 0.19
CA GLU A 37 26.43 28.48 -0.94
C GLU A 37 25.41 27.68 -1.76
N LEU A 38 24.22 28.24 -1.94
CA LEU A 38 23.37 27.97 -3.12
C LEU A 38 23.80 28.94 -4.23
N ARG A 39 24.50 28.45 -5.24
CA ARG A 39 24.69 29.20 -6.48
C ARG A 39 23.39 29.18 -7.27
N CYS A 40 22.83 30.37 -7.35
CA CYS A 40 21.80 30.79 -8.29
C CYS A 40 22.32 30.64 -9.72
N CYS A 41 21.62 29.91 -10.59
CA CYS A 41 21.68 30.17 -12.03
C CYS A 41 20.32 30.70 -12.46
N LYS A 42 20.35 31.95 -12.94
CA LYS A 42 19.23 32.75 -13.39
C LYS A 42 19.25 32.73 -14.92
N SER A 43 18.06 32.76 -15.51
CA SER A 43 17.74 33.01 -16.92
C SER A 43 17.81 31.80 -17.86
N ILE A 44 16.65 31.46 -18.44
CA ILE A 44 16.31 31.75 -19.85
C ILE A 44 14.79 31.90 -19.91
N ARG A 45 14.33 32.97 -20.58
CA ARG A 45 12.94 33.31 -20.82
C ARG A 45 12.57 32.83 -22.23
N SER A 46 11.34 32.33 -22.37
CA SER A 46 10.46 32.39 -23.55
C SER A 46 10.99 31.91 -24.92
N ASP A 47 10.46 30.80 -25.42
CA ASP A 47 9.55 30.81 -26.60
C ASP A 47 9.26 29.38 -27.10
N LYS A 48 8.07 29.22 -27.71
CA LYS A 48 7.53 28.05 -28.42
C LYS A 48 6.65 27.09 -27.62
N PHE A 49 5.40 27.52 -27.48
CA PHE A 49 4.23 26.68 -27.74
C PHE A 49 4.45 25.80 -28.98
N LEU A 50 4.40 24.48 -28.82
CA LEU A 50 4.13 23.54 -29.91
C LEU A 50 3.16 22.46 -29.44
N ASN A 51 2.20 22.20 -30.32
CA ASN A 51 0.91 21.55 -30.14
C ASN A 51 1.03 20.02 -29.96
N SER A 52 0.05 19.41 -29.29
CA SER A 52 0.01 17.98 -28.91
C SER A 52 -0.27 16.99 -30.05
N ASP A 53 -0.53 17.46 -31.28
CA ASP A 53 -1.12 16.63 -32.35
C ASP A 53 -0.10 15.89 -33.25
N GLN A 54 1.20 16.00 -33.02
CA GLN A 54 2.22 15.38 -33.89
C GLN A 54 2.87 14.11 -33.31
N ARG A 55 2.35 13.56 -32.20
CA ARG A 55 2.92 12.35 -31.57
C ARG A 55 2.42 11.02 -32.12
N ASN A 56 1.37 10.99 -32.93
CA ASN A 56 0.66 9.74 -33.25
C ASN A 56 0.96 9.09 -34.61
N ASN A 57 1.94 9.57 -35.39
CA ASN A 57 2.22 9.01 -36.72
C ASN A 57 3.70 8.67 -36.96
N ALA A 58 4.20 7.62 -36.28
CA ALA A 58 5.44 6.95 -36.68
C ALA A 58 5.22 5.41 -36.73
N PRO A 59 5.60 4.72 -37.81
CA PRO A 59 5.44 3.27 -37.96
C PRO A 59 6.48 2.47 -37.14
N PRO A 60 6.20 1.18 -36.81
CA PRO A 60 7.01 0.42 -35.87
C PRO A 60 8.30 -0.09 -36.53
N THR A 61 9.46 0.31 -36.00
CA THR A 61 10.75 -0.30 -36.31
C THR A 61 11.18 -1.30 -35.22
N ALA A 62 11.85 -2.36 -35.68
CA ALA A 62 12.30 -3.58 -34.99
C ALA A 62 13.20 -3.37 -33.74
N PRO A 63 13.51 -4.42 -32.95
CA PRO A 63 13.81 -4.30 -31.53
C PRO A 63 15.21 -3.75 -31.23
N ALA A 64 15.27 -2.81 -30.29
CA ALA A 64 16.51 -2.25 -29.78
C ALA A 64 17.27 -3.29 -28.92
N ALA A 65 18.57 -3.39 -29.18
CA ALA A 65 19.51 -4.24 -28.47
C ALA A 65 19.62 -3.87 -26.98
N ARG A 66 19.81 -4.90 -26.14
CA ARG A 66 20.05 -4.78 -24.69
C ARG A 66 21.31 -3.94 -24.42
N LEU A 67 21.15 -2.83 -23.72
CA LEU A 67 22.26 -2.16 -23.04
C LEU A 67 22.53 -2.88 -21.70
N PRO A 68 23.80 -3.16 -21.36
CA PRO A 68 24.14 -3.72 -20.05
C PRO A 68 24.01 -2.64 -18.97
N VAL A 69 23.29 -2.97 -17.90
CA VAL A 69 23.14 -2.11 -16.72
C VAL A 69 24.40 -2.25 -15.86
N PRO A 70 25.09 -1.16 -15.48
CA PRO A 70 26.24 -1.23 -14.57
C PRO A 70 25.76 -1.49 -13.13
N PRO A 71 26.51 -2.26 -12.31
CA PRO A 71 26.18 -2.42 -10.91
C PRO A 71 26.45 -1.13 -10.12
N GLU A 72 25.45 -0.71 -9.34
CA GLU A 72 25.55 0.40 -8.39
C GLU A 72 26.57 0.10 -7.29
N ALA A 73 27.51 1.03 -7.12
CA ALA A 73 28.50 1.03 -6.05
C ALA A 73 27.86 1.52 -4.74
N VAL A 74 27.73 0.63 -3.77
CA VAL A 74 27.47 1.00 -2.38
C VAL A 74 28.77 1.51 -1.76
N SER A 75 28.74 2.75 -1.30
CA SER A 75 29.85 3.41 -0.63
C SER A 75 30.05 2.86 0.79
N THR A 76 31.19 2.22 1.05
CA THR A 76 31.75 2.11 2.39
C THR A 76 33.19 2.61 2.35
N GLY A 77 33.40 3.75 3.01
CA GLY A 77 34.72 4.33 3.16
C GLY A 77 35.56 3.52 4.13
N LEU A 78 36.70 3.03 3.66
CA LEU A 78 37.89 2.90 4.49
C LEU A 78 39.07 3.47 3.71
N ARG A 79 39.67 4.49 4.31
CA ARG A 79 40.91 5.11 3.85
C ARG A 79 42.06 4.14 4.12
N GLU A 80 42.66 3.60 3.08
CA GLU A 80 44.11 3.33 3.09
C GLU A 80 44.72 3.77 1.76
N ARG A 81 45.67 4.72 1.87
CA ARG A 81 46.45 5.24 0.77
C ARG A 81 47.56 4.23 0.46
N VAL A 82 47.50 3.56 -0.69
CA VAL A 82 48.68 2.94 -1.30
C VAL A 82 48.94 3.65 -2.61
N VAL A 83 49.87 4.59 -2.57
CA VAL A 83 50.44 5.26 -3.72
C VAL A 83 51.53 4.32 -4.27
N CYS A 84 51.34 3.77 -5.47
CA CYS A 84 52.41 3.13 -6.23
C CYS A 84 52.66 3.94 -7.51
N ILE A 85 53.76 4.69 -7.47
CA ILE A 85 54.32 5.50 -8.54
C ILE A 85 55.12 4.56 -9.46
N GLY A 86 54.76 4.54 -10.74
CA GLY A 86 55.68 4.47 -11.89
C GLY A 86 56.48 3.19 -12.17
N GLY A 87 56.70 2.95 -13.47
CA GLY A 87 57.92 2.27 -13.94
C GLY A 87 57.68 0.98 -14.72
N THR A 88 57.51 1.13 -16.02
CA THR A 88 57.71 0.06 -17.01
C THR A 88 59.14 -0.48 -16.94
N LEU A 89 59.33 -1.71 -16.44
CA LEU A 89 60.40 -2.67 -16.77
C LEU A 89 60.31 -3.87 -15.80
N GLY A 90 59.72 -4.99 -16.25
CA GLY A 90 59.66 -6.21 -15.45
C GLY A 90 58.59 -7.23 -15.88
N ALA A 91 58.36 -7.40 -17.18
CA ALA A 91 57.27 -8.22 -17.71
C ALA A 91 57.50 -9.75 -17.71
N LEU A 92 58.44 -10.29 -16.90
CA LEU A 92 58.72 -11.74 -16.87
C LEU A 92 58.71 -12.39 -15.49
N ALA A 93 58.33 -11.66 -14.43
CA ALA A 93 58.16 -12.23 -13.08
C ALA A 93 56.69 -12.21 -12.58
N TYR A 94 55.77 -11.64 -13.34
CA TYR A 94 54.40 -11.36 -12.89
C TYR A 94 53.33 -12.36 -13.36
N SER A 95 53.69 -13.38 -14.15
CA SER A 95 52.76 -14.42 -14.62
C SER A 95 52.58 -15.58 -13.65
N LEU A 96 53.44 -15.71 -12.63
CA LEU A 96 53.34 -16.76 -11.60
C LEU A 96 52.85 -16.26 -10.23
N LEU A 97 52.74 -14.94 -10.04
CA LEU A 97 52.31 -14.34 -8.75
C LEU A 97 50.84 -13.86 -8.74
N CYS A 98 50.19 -13.74 -9.89
CA CYS A 98 48.79 -13.32 -9.96
C CYS A 98 47.73 -14.42 -9.71
N PRO A 99 47.93 -15.72 -10.02
CA PRO A 99 46.92 -16.72 -9.68
C PRO A 99 46.88 -17.05 -8.18
N ILE A 100 47.90 -16.67 -7.40
CA ILE A 100 47.95 -16.88 -5.95
C ILE A 100 47.17 -15.78 -5.20
N ALA A 101 47.11 -14.56 -5.74
CA ALA A 101 46.37 -13.46 -5.11
C ALA A 101 44.85 -13.58 -5.29
N LEU A 102 44.37 -14.06 -6.44
CA LEU A 102 42.93 -14.26 -6.70
C LEU A 102 42.34 -15.52 -6.03
N ALA A 103 43.18 -16.41 -5.49
CA ALA A 103 42.74 -17.58 -4.74
C ALA A 103 42.49 -17.29 -3.25
N LEU A 104 43.03 -16.19 -2.71
CA LEU A 104 42.94 -15.89 -1.27
C LEU A 104 41.73 -15.03 -0.87
N ASP A 105 41.06 -14.37 -1.82
CA ASP A 105 39.89 -13.53 -1.51
C ASP A 105 38.55 -14.30 -1.52
N VAL A 106 38.50 -15.53 -2.04
CA VAL A 106 37.23 -16.30 -2.15
C VAL A 106 36.91 -17.09 -0.86
N GLU A 107 37.89 -17.35 0.00
CA GLU A 107 37.66 -18.15 1.22
C GLU A 107 37.10 -17.34 2.40
N THR A 108 37.20 -16.01 2.40
CA THR A 108 36.87 -15.21 3.59
C THR A 108 35.37 -15.01 3.83
N SER A 109 34.50 -15.21 2.82
CA SER A 109 33.05 -15.10 3.02
C SER A 109 32.38 -16.36 3.59
N VAL A 110 33.07 -17.51 3.67
CA VAL A 110 32.48 -18.77 4.16
C VAL A 110 32.62 -18.93 5.69
N LEU A 111 33.62 -18.28 6.30
CA LEU A 111 33.88 -18.45 7.73
C LEU A 111 32.92 -17.67 8.65
N ALA A 112 32.15 -16.72 8.11
CA ALA A 112 31.23 -15.91 8.92
C ALA A 112 29.90 -16.62 9.30
N ILE A 113 29.60 -17.77 8.70
CA ILE A 113 28.35 -18.52 8.99
C ILE A 113 28.54 -19.54 10.13
N GLN A 114 29.79 -19.84 10.52
CA GLN A 114 30.10 -20.90 11.48
C GLN A 114 29.98 -20.48 12.96
N ASP A 115 29.86 -19.19 13.25
CA ASP A 115 29.83 -18.63 14.62
C ASP A 115 28.46 -18.04 15.03
N LEU A 116 27.36 -18.59 14.49
CA LEU A 116 26.04 -18.25 15.04
C LEU A 116 25.86 -18.96 16.39
N PRO A 117 25.51 -18.23 17.47
CA PRO A 117 25.24 -18.85 18.76
C PRO A 117 24.14 -19.90 18.60
N PRO A 118 24.23 -21.03 19.33
CA PRO A 118 23.22 -22.08 19.26
C PRO A 118 21.87 -21.49 19.64
N ILE A 119 20.84 -21.78 18.84
CA ILE A 119 19.47 -21.35 19.14
C ILE A 119 19.10 -21.93 20.51
N PRO A 120 18.69 -21.11 21.47
CA PRO A 120 18.33 -21.60 22.80
C PRO A 120 17.18 -22.60 22.67
N THR A 121 17.37 -23.81 23.19
CA THR A 121 16.35 -24.87 23.23
C THR A 121 15.38 -24.71 24.40
N THR A 122 15.70 -23.79 25.32
CA THR A 122 14.92 -23.52 26.53
C THR A 122 14.46 -22.08 26.49
N PHE A 123 13.16 -21.89 26.33
CA PHE A 123 12.52 -20.58 26.36
C PHE A 123 11.90 -20.36 27.74
N PRO A 124 11.98 -19.14 28.29
CA PRO A 124 11.20 -18.82 29.48
C PRO A 124 9.71 -19.01 29.19
N GLU A 125 8.94 -19.36 30.21
CA GLU A 125 7.49 -19.46 30.07
C GLU A 125 6.93 -18.13 29.54
N LEU A 126 6.08 -18.23 28.51
CA LEU A 126 5.43 -17.07 27.92
C LEU A 126 4.62 -16.37 28.99
N ARG A 127 4.86 -15.07 29.16
CA ARG A 127 4.07 -14.25 30.08
C ARG A 127 2.59 -14.35 29.68
N ALA A 128 1.71 -14.54 30.66
CA ALA A 128 0.28 -14.56 30.42
C ALA A 128 -0.17 -13.26 29.73
N LEU A 129 -0.79 -13.40 28.55
CA LEU A 129 -1.36 -12.29 27.80
C LEU A 129 -2.62 -11.80 28.50
N LYS A 130 -2.61 -10.56 28.98
CA LYS A 130 -3.81 -9.92 29.53
C LYS A 130 -4.56 -9.24 28.38
N LEU A 131 -5.66 -9.87 27.93
CA LEU A 131 -6.53 -9.28 26.93
C LEU A 131 -7.38 -8.16 27.55
N PRO A 132 -7.65 -7.06 26.80
CA PRO A 132 -8.58 -6.06 27.27
C PRO A 132 -10.00 -6.61 27.29
N GLU A 133 -10.83 -6.11 28.20
CA GLU A 133 -12.25 -6.47 28.25
C GLU A 133 -13.00 -5.82 27.09
N TYR A 134 -13.88 -6.59 26.44
CA TYR A 134 -14.74 -6.10 25.36
C TYR A 134 -16.20 -6.40 25.70
N LYS A 135 -17.10 -5.53 25.23
CA LYS A 135 -18.55 -5.73 25.34
C LYS A 135 -19.05 -6.47 24.11
N GLN A 136 -19.91 -7.46 24.30
CA GLN A 136 -20.57 -8.15 23.19
C GLN A 136 -22.08 -7.93 23.25
N VAL A 137 -22.67 -7.47 22.15
CA VAL A 137 -24.11 -7.26 22.02
C VAL A 137 -24.61 -7.98 20.78
N THR A 138 -25.72 -8.71 20.91
CA THR A 138 -26.42 -9.28 19.76
C THR A 138 -27.61 -8.40 19.42
N LEU A 139 -27.60 -7.82 18.22
CA LEU A 139 -28.70 -6.99 17.72
C LEU A 139 -29.92 -7.86 17.36
N ASN A 140 -31.10 -7.25 17.28
CA ASN A 140 -32.37 -7.92 16.98
C ASN A 140 -32.35 -8.69 15.65
N ASN A 141 -31.51 -8.27 14.70
CA ASN A 141 -31.33 -8.92 13.40
C ASN A 141 -30.30 -10.07 13.42
N GLY A 142 -29.80 -10.49 14.59
CA GLY A 142 -28.80 -11.55 14.74
C GLY A 142 -27.36 -11.12 14.46
N THR A 143 -27.10 -9.84 14.20
CA THR A 143 -25.74 -9.31 14.03
C THR A 143 -25.04 -9.26 15.39
N ARG A 144 -23.82 -9.79 15.46
CA ARG A 144 -22.98 -9.75 16.66
C ARG A 144 -22.07 -8.53 16.60
N LEU A 145 -22.20 -7.68 17.60
CA LEU A 145 -21.37 -6.51 17.81
C LEU A 145 -20.38 -6.77 18.94
N PHE A 146 -19.09 -6.59 18.65
CA PHE A 146 -18.03 -6.50 19.65
C PHE A 146 -17.58 -5.05 19.78
N LEU A 147 -17.59 -4.53 21.00
CA LEU A 147 -17.18 -3.17 21.32
C LEU A 147 -15.99 -3.19 22.27
N LEU A 148 -14.86 -2.65 21.81
CA LEU A 148 -13.70 -2.37 22.65
C LEU A 148 -13.59 -0.86 22.86
N GLU A 149 -13.92 -0.42 24.07
CA GLU A 149 -13.84 0.99 24.46
C GLU A 149 -12.42 1.35 24.90
N ASP A 150 -12.03 2.57 24.55
CA ASP A 150 -10.75 3.16 24.85
C ASP A 150 -11.06 4.68 24.95
N HIS A 151 -10.49 5.57 25.83
CA HIS A 151 -10.72 7.07 25.74
C HIS A 151 -9.61 8.13 25.30
N GLU A 152 -8.30 7.95 25.54
CA GLU A 152 -7.09 8.31 24.71
C GLU A 152 -7.18 9.29 23.51
N LEU A 153 -7.48 8.73 22.32
CA LEU A 153 -7.29 9.37 21.01
C LEU A 153 -8.54 10.07 20.43
N GLY A 154 -9.73 9.86 21.00
CA GLY A 154 -10.97 10.44 20.46
C GLY A 154 -11.37 9.98 19.04
N MET A 155 -10.93 8.80 18.60
CA MET A 155 -11.24 8.25 17.27
C MET A 155 -12.11 7.00 17.36
N ILE A 156 -12.94 6.78 16.35
CA ILE A 156 -13.68 5.55 16.15
C ILE A 156 -13.11 4.79 14.95
N HIS A 157 -12.97 3.49 15.10
CA HIS A 157 -12.72 2.57 14.00
C HIS A 157 -13.69 1.40 14.10
N GLY A 158 -14.11 0.88 12.96
CA GLY A 158 -14.89 -0.34 12.96
C GLY A 158 -14.82 -1.10 11.67
N THR A 159 -15.03 -2.41 11.78
CA THR A 159 -15.08 -3.32 10.63
C THR A 159 -16.33 -4.16 10.70
N VAL A 160 -17.09 -4.13 9.63
CA VAL A 160 -18.26 -4.95 9.37
C VAL A 160 -17.83 -6.13 8.51
N LEU A 161 -17.98 -7.34 9.03
CA LEU A 161 -17.66 -8.59 8.34
C LEU A 161 -18.95 -9.31 7.91
N MET A 162 -19.03 -9.56 6.62
CA MET A 162 -20.14 -10.26 5.96
C MET A 162 -19.63 -11.57 5.35
N LYS A 163 -20.48 -12.60 5.34
CA LYS A 163 -20.18 -13.85 4.65
C LYS A 163 -20.27 -13.60 3.15
N GLY A 164 -19.23 -13.93 2.41
CA GLY A 164 -19.13 -13.64 0.98
C GLY A 164 -17.72 -13.85 0.47
N GLY A 165 -17.31 -13.07 -0.52
CA GLY A 165 -15.94 -13.11 -1.04
C GLY A 165 -15.76 -14.05 -2.23
N SER A 166 -14.52 -14.18 -2.70
CA SER A 166 -14.22 -14.85 -3.96
C SER A 166 -14.56 -16.35 -3.97
N ARG A 167 -14.69 -17.00 -2.81
CA ARG A 167 -15.11 -18.40 -2.73
C ARG A 167 -16.58 -18.63 -3.06
N ALA A 168 -17.41 -17.61 -2.91
CA ALA A 168 -18.83 -17.67 -3.22
C ALA A 168 -19.13 -17.37 -4.71
N GLU A 169 -18.11 -17.00 -5.50
CA GLU A 169 -18.25 -16.69 -6.91
C GLU A 169 -18.50 -17.97 -7.74
N ALA A 170 -19.22 -17.82 -8.85
CA ALA A 170 -19.31 -18.87 -9.85
C ALA A 170 -18.00 -18.95 -10.65
N ALA A 171 -17.69 -20.11 -11.23
CA ALA A 171 -16.41 -20.32 -11.93
C ALA A 171 -16.25 -19.45 -13.19
N ASP A 172 -17.37 -19.05 -13.80
CA ASP A 172 -17.47 -18.17 -14.96
C ASP A 172 -17.43 -16.67 -14.59
N LYS A 173 -17.53 -16.33 -13.30
CA LYS A 173 -17.68 -14.94 -12.80
C LYS A 173 -16.64 -14.59 -11.74
N VAL A 174 -15.38 -14.91 -12.04
CA VAL A 174 -14.27 -14.64 -11.14
C VAL A 174 -14.01 -13.13 -11.05
N ALA A 175 -13.80 -12.63 -9.83
CA ALA A 175 -13.61 -11.21 -9.48
C ALA A 175 -14.87 -10.35 -9.40
N VAL A 176 -16.07 -10.93 -9.44
CA VAL A 176 -17.31 -10.17 -9.18
C VAL A 176 -17.33 -9.58 -7.77
N ALA A 177 -16.80 -10.27 -6.77
CA ALA A 177 -16.77 -9.79 -5.39
C ALA A 177 -15.79 -8.63 -5.21
N SER A 178 -14.62 -8.66 -5.86
CA SER A 178 -13.64 -7.56 -5.79
C SER A 178 -14.08 -6.35 -6.61
N VAL A 179 -14.61 -6.56 -7.81
CA VAL A 179 -15.20 -5.50 -8.65
C VAL A 179 -16.41 -4.89 -7.97
N GLY A 180 -17.30 -5.72 -7.42
CA GLY A 180 -18.46 -5.29 -6.66
C GLY A 180 -18.07 -4.44 -5.45
N ALA A 181 -17.08 -4.86 -4.66
CA ALA A 181 -16.56 -4.08 -3.53
C ALA A 181 -16.00 -2.71 -3.98
N ALA A 182 -15.22 -2.68 -5.07
CA ALA A 182 -14.64 -1.45 -5.61
C ALA A 182 -15.72 -0.47 -6.10
N ILE A 183 -16.76 -0.96 -6.78
CA ILE A 183 -17.87 -0.12 -7.27
C ILE A 183 -18.76 0.30 -6.10
N GLN A 184 -18.99 -0.57 -5.12
CA GLN A 184 -19.78 -0.25 -3.94
C GLN A 184 -19.21 0.96 -3.19
N ARG A 185 -17.89 1.05 -3.02
CA ARG A 185 -17.26 2.23 -2.41
C ARG A 185 -17.23 3.45 -3.34
N SER A 186 -16.82 3.27 -4.61
CA SER A 186 -16.62 4.40 -5.54
C SER A 186 -17.90 4.93 -6.20
N GLY A 187 -18.98 4.14 -6.19
CA GLY A 187 -20.28 4.48 -6.75
C GLY A 187 -21.22 5.15 -5.75
N GLY A 188 -20.96 5.02 -4.45
CA GLY A 188 -21.81 5.55 -3.39
C GLY A 188 -23.19 4.88 -3.37
N THR A 189 -24.20 5.66 -2.97
CA THR A 189 -25.57 5.22 -2.70
C THR A 189 -26.57 6.11 -3.45
N PRO A 190 -27.85 5.71 -3.55
CA PRO A 190 -28.88 6.56 -4.14
C PRO A 190 -29.05 7.92 -3.47
N ALA A 191 -28.79 8.03 -2.16
CA ALA A 191 -28.87 9.29 -1.43
C ALA A 191 -27.56 10.10 -1.47
N HIS A 192 -26.41 9.42 -1.50
CA HIS A 192 -25.08 10.02 -1.56
C HIS A 192 -24.28 9.45 -2.74
N PRO A 193 -24.37 10.08 -3.93
CA PRO A 193 -23.56 9.68 -5.08
C PRO A 193 -22.07 9.69 -4.74
N GLY A 194 -21.27 8.80 -5.35
CA GLY A 194 -19.86 8.58 -4.97
C GLY A 194 -19.03 9.85 -4.74
N ALA A 195 -19.08 10.83 -5.64
CA ALA A 195 -18.33 12.09 -5.48
C ALA A 195 -18.82 12.94 -4.30
N ALA A 196 -20.12 12.96 -4.04
CA ALA A 196 -20.69 13.66 -2.89
C ALA A 196 -20.37 12.93 -1.58
N LEU A 197 -20.36 11.59 -1.61
CA LEU A 197 -19.92 10.77 -0.48
C LEU A 197 -18.44 11.03 -0.15
N ASP A 198 -17.58 11.15 -1.16
CA ASP A 198 -16.16 11.44 -0.97
C ASP A 198 -15.95 12.82 -0.31
N VAL A 199 -16.62 13.87 -0.81
CA VAL A 199 -16.56 15.22 -0.20
C VAL A 199 -17.07 15.19 1.24
N LEU A 200 -18.17 14.48 1.50
CA LEU A 200 -18.73 14.37 2.83
C LEU A 200 -17.75 13.66 3.79
N LEU A 201 -17.07 12.61 3.34
CA LEU A 201 -16.08 11.91 4.15
C LEU A 201 -14.82 12.76 4.40
N GLU A 202 -14.40 13.55 3.41
CA GLU A 202 -13.31 14.53 3.55
C GLU A 202 -13.66 15.60 4.60
N ASP A 203 -14.88 16.14 4.58
CA ASP A 203 -15.35 17.14 5.55
C ASP A 203 -15.37 16.59 6.99
N LEU A 204 -15.70 15.30 7.15
CA LEU A 204 -15.69 14.60 8.43
C LEU A 204 -14.29 14.09 8.85
N ALA A 205 -13.25 14.33 8.03
CA ALA A 205 -11.94 13.71 8.19
C ALA A 205 -12.01 12.18 8.43
N ALA A 206 -12.92 11.53 7.70
CA ALA A 206 -13.25 10.12 7.86
C ALA A 206 -12.95 9.32 6.58
N ALA A 207 -12.81 8.00 6.73
CA ALA A 207 -12.70 7.10 5.60
C ALA A 207 -13.64 5.90 5.79
N ILE A 208 -14.23 5.46 4.69
CA ILE A 208 -14.98 4.21 4.58
C ILE A 208 -14.31 3.41 3.46
N GLU A 209 -14.08 2.13 3.66
CA GLU A 209 -13.50 1.24 2.66
C GLU A 209 -14.29 -0.06 2.57
N VAL A 210 -14.39 -0.60 1.36
CA VAL A 210 -15.09 -1.87 1.12
C VAL A 210 -14.14 -2.82 0.40
N GLY A 211 -14.07 -4.05 0.90
CA GLY A 211 -13.14 -5.06 0.44
C GLY A 211 -13.77 -6.46 0.35
N SER A 212 -13.10 -7.31 -0.41
CA SER A 212 -13.46 -8.72 -0.58
C SER A 212 -12.24 -9.59 -0.33
N GLY A 213 -12.37 -10.54 0.59
CA GLY A 213 -11.43 -11.64 0.80
C GLY A 213 -11.94 -12.97 0.25
N PRO A 214 -11.27 -14.09 0.54
CA PRO A 214 -11.71 -15.40 0.06
C PRO A 214 -13.05 -15.86 0.64
N GLY A 215 -13.27 -15.66 1.95
CA GLY A 215 -14.48 -16.15 2.64
C GLY A 215 -15.33 -15.06 3.32
N THR A 216 -14.91 -13.80 3.19
CA THR A 216 -15.54 -12.66 3.83
C THR A 216 -15.53 -11.46 2.90
N MET A 217 -16.57 -10.64 3.00
CA MET A 217 -16.54 -9.25 2.54
C MET A 217 -16.46 -8.35 3.77
N SER A 218 -15.76 -7.25 3.65
CA SER A 218 -15.55 -6.31 4.75
C SER A 218 -15.92 -4.90 4.33
N ALA A 219 -16.57 -4.16 5.22
CA ALA A 219 -16.65 -2.71 5.15
C ALA A 219 -16.02 -2.13 6.41
N SER A 220 -14.96 -1.36 6.27
CA SER A 220 -14.26 -0.71 7.39
C SER A 220 -14.48 0.79 7.35
N PHE A 221 -14.44 1.43 8.50
CA PHE A 221 -14.50 2.87 8.59
C PHE A 221 -13.64 3.38 9.74
N VAL A 222 -13.19 4.62 9.61
CA VAL A 222 -12.41 5.34 10.62
C VAL A 222 -12.76 6.81 10.59
N GLY A 223 -12.80 7.46 11.75
CA GLY A 223 -13.05 8.89 11.87
C GLY A 223 -13.01 9.38 13.31
N LEU A 224 -13.43 10.62 13.53
CA LEU A 224 -13.54 11.22 14.86
C LEU A 224 -14.71 10.63 15.64
N ALA A 225 -14.56 10.52 16.96
CA ALA A 225 -15.60 9.94 17.82
C ALA A 225 -16.87 10.81 17.91
N GLU A 226 -16.76 12.12 17.69
CA GLU A 226 -17.90 13.04 17.65
C GLU A 226 -18.84 12.78 16.46
N ASP A 227 -18.28 12.35 15.32
CA ASP A 227 -19.03 12.04 14.10
C ASP A 227 -19.46 10.57 14.01
N ALA A 228 -19.21 9.78 15.05
CA ALA A 228 -19.50 8.35 15.08
C ALA A 228 -20.95 7.99 14.65
N PRO A 229 -22.01 8.70 15.10
CA PRO A 229 -23.38 8.40 14.67
C PRO A 229 -23.57 8.54 13.15
N GLN A 230 -23.01 9.60 12.56
CA GLN A 230 -23.11 9.88 11.13
C GLN A 230 -22.29 8.86 10.33
N LEU A 231 -21.05 8.59 10.75
CA LEU A 231 -20.15 7.66 10.06
C LEU A 231 -20.67 6.21 10.06
N VAL A 232 -21.24 5.75 11.18
CA VAL A 232 -21.87 4.44 11.26
C VAL A 232 -23.12 4.37 10.38
N SER A 233 -23.91 5.45 10.32
CA SER A 233 -25.09 5.54 9.44
C SER A 233 -24.68 5.45 7.97
N LEU A 234 -23.68 6.22 7.54
CA LEU A 234 -23.16 6.21 6.16
C LEU A 234 -22.58 4.85 5.80
N THR A 235 -21.81 4.23 6.70
CA THR A 235 -21.30 2.86 6.48
C THR A 235 -22.46 1.87 6.29
N ALA A 236 -23.51 1.97 7.11
CA ALA A 236 -24.68 1.12 6.97
C ALA A 236 -25.44 1.38 5.66
N GLU A 237 -25.43 2.60 5.13
CA GLU A 237 -26.01 2.97 3.85
C GLU A 237 -25.21 2.37 2.68
N VAL A 238 -23.89 2.58 2.66
CA VAL A 238 -22.98 2.01 1.66
C VAL A 238 -23.08 0.49 1.61
N VAL A 239 -23.22 -0.16 2.77
CA VAL A 239 -23.35 -1.63 2.85
C VAL A 239 -24.72 -2.13 2.36
N ARG A 240 -25.82 -1.43 2.68
CA ARG A 240 -27.18 -1.92 2.42
C ARG A 240 -27.77 -1.45 1.09
N GLN A 241 -27.40 -0.27 0.62
CA GLN A 241 -28.01 0.40 -0.54
C GLN A 241 -26.95 0.99 -1.48
N PRO A 242 -26.01 0.19 -2.01
CA PRO A 242 -25.09 0.65 -3.04
C PRO A 242 -25.82 0.98 -4.36
N ALA A 243 -25.41 2.05 -5.03
CA ALA A 243 -26.06 2.49 -6.27
C ALA A 243 -25.62 1.73 -7.54
N PHE A 244 -24.41 1.14 -7.53
CA PHE A 244 -23.79 0.46 -8.68
C PHE A 244 -23.95 1.18 -10.03
N PRO A 245 -23.48 2.43 -10.15
CA PRO A 245 -23.66 3.20 -11.38
C PRO A 245 -22.81 2.62 -12.52
N SER A 246 -23.38 2.64 -13.74
CA SER A 246 -22.80 1.97 -14.92
C SER A 246 -21.44 2.53 -15.36
N ASP A 247 -21.22 3.83 -15.20
CA ASP A 247 -19.94 4.49 -15.48
C ASP A 247 -18.81 3.95 -14.60
N LYS A 248 -19.09 3.71 -13.31
CA LYS A 248 -18.12 3.12 -12.37
C LYS A 248 -17.86 1.66 -12.64
N LEU A 249 -18.87 0.91 -13.10
CA LEU A 249 -18.71 -0.46 -13.54
C LEU A 249 -17.74 -0.56 -14.72
N GLU A 250 -17.98 0.22 -15.78
CA GLU A 250 -17.13 0.21 -16.96
C GLU A 250 -15.70 0.68 -16.65
N LEU A 251 -15.55 1.72 -15.81
CA LEU A 251 -14.23 2.17 -15.35
C LEU A 251 -13.49 1.09 -14.56
N THR A 252 -14.18 0.41 -13.64
CA THR A 252 -13.58 -0.64 -12.81
C THR A 252 -13.23 -1.86 -13.64
N ARG A 253 -14.08 -2.22 -14.61
CA ARG A 253 -13.81 -3.28 -15.59
C ARG A 253 -12.57 -2.95 -16.43
N ALA A 254 -12.47 -1.75 -16.97
CA ALA A 254 -11.30 -1.33 -17.75
C ALA A 254 -10.00 -1.39 -16.91
N ARG A 255 -10.05 -0.96 -15.65
CA ARG A 255 -8.93 -1.08 -14.71
C ARG A 255 -8.55 -2.53 -14.45
N LEU A 256 -9.52 -3.42 -14.26
CA LEU A 256 -9.27 -4.85 -14.09
C LEU A 256 -8.62 -5.46 -15.33
N LEU A 257 -9.11 -5.15 -16.52
CA LEU A 257 -8.55 -5.64 -17.78
C LEU A 257 -7.09 -5.19 -17.96
N ASN A 258 -6.80 -3.91 -17.72
CA ASN A 258 -5.43 -3.40 -17.78
C ASN A 258 -4.53 -4.06 -16.73
N ALA A 259 -5.02 -4.25 -15.50
CA ALA A 259 -4.29 -4.97 -14.47
C ALA A 259 -4.01 -6.44 -14.87
N LEU A 260 -4.91 -7.07 -15.62
CA LEU A 260 -4.73 -8.44 -16.14
C LEU A 260 -3.71 -8.51 -17.28
N GLU A 261 -3.63 -7.48 -18.12
CA GLU A 261 -2.62 -7.37 -19.18
C GLU A 261 -1.21 -7.24 -18.57
N HIS A 262 -1.06 -6.38 -17.56
CA HIS A 262 0.21 -6.11 -16.89
C HIS A 262 0.55 -7.08 -15.74
N ARG A 263 -0.32 -8.07 -15.45
CA ARG A 263 -0.15 -8.97 -14.28
C ARG A 263 1.12 -9.81 -14.28
N ASN A 264 1.78 -9.94 -15.44
CA ASN A 264 3.00 -10.71 -15.61
C ASN A 264 4.26 -9.81 -15.64
N ASP A 265 4.09 -8.48 -15.62
CA ASP A 265 5.20 -7.55 -15.47
C ASP A 265 5.80 -7.65 -14.06
N ASP A 266 4.96 -7.97 -13.07
CA ASP A 266 5.40 -8.39 -11.74
C ASP A 266 5.61 -9.92 -11.68
N ILE A 267 6.89 -10.31 -11.74
CA ILE A 267 7.31 -11.72 -11.68
C ILE A 267 6.92 -12.36 -10.34
N SER A 268 6.86 -11.60 -9.24
CA SER A 268 6.62 -12.13 -7.90
C SER A 268 5.22 -12.74 -7.73
N GLY A 269 4.25 -12.27 -8.53
CA GLY A 269 2.88 -12.80 -8.54
C GLY A 269 2.75 -14.16 -9.22
N ILE A 270 3.65 -14.52 -10.14
CA ILE A 270 3.53 -15.76 -10.95
C ILE A 270 3.69 -17.01 -10.09
N PRO A 271 4.76 -17.18 -9.27
CA PRO A 271 4.94 -18.37 -8.44
C PRO A 271 3.78 -18.61 -7.49
N ARG A 272 3.22 -17.54 -6.89
CA ARG A 272 2.08 -17.67 -5.97
C ARG A 272 0.87 -18.27 -6.67
N ARG A 273 0.51 -17.80 -7.86
CA ARG A 273 -0.66 -18.31 -8.61
C ARG A 273 -0.47 -19.75 -9.07
N GLU A 274 0.70 -20.08 -9.60
CA GLU A 274 0.98 -21.44 -10.07
C GLU A 274 1.08 -22.43 -8.89
N LEU A 275 1.68 -22.01 -7.76
CA LEU A 275 1.70 -22.81 -6.54
C LEU A 275 0.29 -23.11 -6.04
N LEU A 276 -0.62 -22.13 -6.01
CA LEU A 276 -2.00 -22.34 -5.58
C LEU A 276 -2.72 -23.38 -6.47
N LYS A 277 -2.48 -23.37 -7.78
CA LYS A 277 -3.02 -24.38 -8.71
C LYS A 277 -2.47 -25.78 -8.46
N VAL A 278 -1.18 -25.90 -8.11
CA VAL A 278 -0.55 -27.20 -7.80
C VAL A 278 -1.04 -27.73 -6.46
N VAL A 279 -1.10 -26.88 -5.43
CA VAL A 279 -1.48 -27.26 -4.06
C VAL A 279 -2.96 -27.63 -3.97
N TYR A 280 -3.84 -26.81 -4.56
CA TYR A 280 -5.29 -27.00 -4.43
C TYR A 280 -5.94 -27.71 -5.61
N GLY A 281 -5.23 -27.85 -6.74
CA GLY A 281 -5.79 -28.33 -8.01
C GLY A 281 -6.37 -27.19 -8.85
N LYS A 282 -6.34 -27.36 -10.18
CA LYS A 282 -6.72 -26.32 -11.15
C LYS A 282 -8.20 -25.89 -11.03
N ASP A 283 -9.08 -26.81 -10.66
CA ASP A 283 -10.53 -26.57 -10.56
C ASP A 283 -10.96 -26.11 -9.17
N SER A 284 -10.02 -25.99 -8.23
CA SER A 284 -10.33 -25.59 -6.87
C SER A 284 -10.68 -24.11 -6.78
N VAL A 285 -11.65 -23.82 -5.92
CA VAL A 285 -12.09 -22.46 -5.61
C VAL A 285 -10.93 -21.58 -5.11
N TYR A 286 -9.95 -22.16 -4.44
CA TYR A 286 -8.77 -21.44 -3.92
C TYR A 286 -7.69 -21.15 -4.98
N ALA A 287 -7.74 -21.83 -6.13
CA ALA A 287 -6.80 -21.64 -7.23
C ALA A 287 -7.35 -20.73 -8.34
N ARG A 288 -8.59 -20.23 -8.19
CA ARG A 288 -9.23 -19.34 -9.15
C ARG A 288 -8.46 -18.04 -9.24
N THR A 289 -8.21 -17.61 -10.47
CA THR A 289 -7.57 -16.34 -10.78
C THR A 289 -8.44 -15.58 -11.77
N PRO A 290 -8.53 -14.25 -11.66
CA PRO A 290 -9.28 -13.46 -12.64
C PRO A 290 -8.70 -13.66 -14.03
N THR A 291 -9.59 -13.81 -15.00
CA THR A 291 -9.28 -13.97 -16.42
C THR A 291 -10.05 -12.92 -17.20
N VAL A 292 -9.56 -12.59 -18.40
CA VAL A 292 -10.22 -11.63 -19.30
C VAL A 292 -11.66 -12.07 -19.60
N ALA A 293 -11.88 -13.38 -19.80
CA ALA A 293 -13.21 -13.94 -20.04
C ALA A 293 -14.17 -13.74 -18.86
N GLY A 294 -13.68 -13.83 -17.61
CA GLY A 294 -14.50 -13.59 -16.42
C GLY A 294 -14.78 -12.11 -16.13
N ALA A 295 -14.07 -11.20 -16.78
CA ALA A 295 -14.25 -9.76 -16.63
C ALA A 295 -15.23 -9.15 -17.65
N GLN A 296 -15.57 -9.87 -18.72
CA GLN A 296 -16.54 -9.50 -19.77
C GLN A 296 -17.98 -9.71 -19.31
#